data_AF-A0A1S3DJJ3-F1
#
_entry.id   AF-A0A1S3DJJ3-F1
#
_cell.length_a   1.000
_cell.length_b   1.000
_cell.length_c   1.000
_cell.angle_alpha   90.00
_cell.angle_beta   90.00
_cell.angle_gamma   90.00
#
_symmetry.space_group_name_H-M   'P 1'
#
loop_
_entity.id
_entity.type
_entity.pdbx_description
1 polymer ?
#
loop_
_entity_poly.entity_id
_entity_poly.type
_entity_poly.pdbx_seq_one_letter_code
_entity_poly.pdbx_strand_id
1 'polypeptide(L)'
;MKKKTSLVPRTASARQGKRQPIQGIKYKLLLDKESDNLYKESERDEFLFRLFEHCCLGGMWCQYEDSLEPYLTVTKLLYKNLISVVKCDVTNNLLIRSQIFKVSASEQEGDVAKFPRDPERDNNFAYVIVNPNSKQVATLVHQAGWNQEVVE
;
A
#
# COMPACT_ATOMS: atom_id res chain seq x y z
N MET A 1 0.30 10.75 -64.11
CA MET A 1 -0.07 9.50 -63.39
C MET A 1 0.11 9.73 -61.89
N LYS A 2 -0.98 9.84 -61.13
CA LYS A 2 -0.95 10.04 -59.66
C LYS A 2 -1.38 8.73 -59.00
N LYS A 3 -0.49 8.07 -58.24
CA LYS A 3 -0.81 6.85 -57.48
C LYS A 3 -1.64 7.24 -56.25
N LYS A 4 -2.89 6.79 -56.18
CA LYS A 4 -3.70 6.80 -54.96
C LYS A 4 -3.37 5.53 -54.17
N THR A 5 -2.81 5.70 -52.98
CA THR A 5 -2.58 4.59 -52.03
C THR A 5 -3.76 4.58 -51.06
N SER A 6 -4.62 3.57 -51.14
CA SER A 6 -5.74 3.37 -50.20
C SER A 6 -5.25 2.66 -48.95
N LEU A 7 -5.37 3.32 -47.80
CA LEU A 7 -5.17 2.72 -46.48
C LEU A 7 -6.40 1.87 -46.13
N VAL A 8 -6.21 0.55 -46.08
CA VAL A 8 -7.21 -0.40 -45.58
C VAL A 8 -7.12 -0.41 -44.05
N PRO A 9 -8.21 -0.21 -43.30
CA PRO A 9 -8.17 -0.36 -41.85
C PRO A 9 -8.04 -1.85 -41.50
N ARG A 10 -6.99 -2.22 -40.77
CA ARG A 10 -6.85 -3.55 -40.18
C ARG A 10 -7.93 -3.72 -39.12
N THR A 11 -8.91 -4.56 -39.41
CA THR A 11 -9.89 -5.06 -38.44
C THR A 11 -9.17 -5.94 -37.41
N ALA A 12 -8.96 -5.40 -36.21
CA ALA A 12 -8.53 -6.19 -35.06
C ALA A 12 -9.74 -6.99 -34.56
N SER A 13 -9.71 -8.29 -34.82
CA SER A 13 -10.68 -9.27 -34.32
C SER A 13 -10.77 -9.20 -32.78
N ALA A 14 -11.95 -8.86 -32.30
CA ALA A 14 -12.31 -8.85 -30.88
C ALA A 14 -12.32 -10.29 -30.34
N ARG A 15 -11.26 -10.70 -29.67
CA ARG A 15 -11.33 -11.83 -28.73
C ARG A 15 -12.02 -11.34 -27.45
N GLN A 16 -13.34 -11.53 -27.40
CA GLN A 16 -14.14 -11.45 -26.18
C GLN A 16 -13.69 -12.54 -25.19
N GLY A 17 -12.65 -12.26 -24.42
CA GLY A 17 -12.50 -12.82 -23.09
C GLY A 17 -12.87 -11.71 -22.12
N LYS A 18 -13.96 -11.88 -21.35
CA LYS A 18 -14.31 -10.98 -20.24
C LYS A 18 -13.21 -11.07 -19.18
N ARG A 19 -12.12 -10.30 -19.35
CA ARG A 19 -11.20 -9.99 -18.26
C ARG A 19 -11.90 -8.96 -17.40
N GLN A 20 -12.35 -9.37 -16.21
CA GLN A 20 -12.85 -8.40 -15.26
C GLN A 20 -11.69 -7.48 -14.86
N PRO A 21 -11.91 -6.16 -14.85
CA PRO A 21 -10.87 -5.23 -14.48
C PRO A 21 -10.54 -5.35 -12.99
N ILE A 22 -9.27 -5.55 -12.65
CA ILE A 22 -8.71 -5.69 -11.28
C ILE A 22 -8.78 -4.40 -10.47
N GLN A 23 -9.14 -3.27 -11.11
CA GLN A 23 -9.77 -2.15 -10.40
C GLN A 23 -10.85 -2.68 -9.44
N GLY A 24 -11.64 -3.68 -9.88
CA GLY A 24 -12.63 -4.36 -9.07
C GLY A 24 -12.06 -5.26 -7.95
N ILE A 25 -10.88 -5.88 -8.07
CA ILE A 25 -10.34 -6.73 -6.99
C ILE A 25 -9.72 -5.88 -5.88
N LYS A 26 -8.93 -4.85 -6.22
CA LYS A 26 -8.39 -3.92 -5.23
C LYS A 26 -9.51 -3.15 -4.53
N TYR A 27 -10.48 -2.64 -5.30
CA TYR A 27 -11.60 -1.90 -4.75
C TYR A 27 -12.49 -2.79 -3.88
N LYS A 28 -12.81 -4.01 -4.33
CA LYS A 28 -13.64 -4.95 -3.56
C LYS A 28 -12.94 -5.52 -2.32
N LEU A 29 -11.61 -5.66 -2.33
CA LEU A 29 -10.86 -6.21 -1.19
C LEU A 29 -10.54 -5.17 -0.12
N LEU A 30 -10.19 -3.94 -0.53
CA LEU A 30 -9.63 -2.92 0.37
C LEU A 30 -10.61 -1.75 0.61
N LEU A 31 -11.38 -1.33 -0.40
CA LEU A 31 -12.16 -0.08 -0.37
C LEU A 31 -13.67 -0.29 -0.22
N ASP A 32 -14.17 -1.49 -0.54
CA ASP A 32 -15.60 -1.82 -0.48
C ASP A 32 -15.99 -2.27 0.93
N LYS A 33 -16.50 -1.32 1.72
CA LYS A 33 -17.03 -1.56 3.07
C LYS A 33 -18.36 -2.33 3.09
N GLU A 34 -19.00 -2.55 1.93
CA GLU A 34 -20.28 -3.26 1.81
C GLU A 34 -20.14 -4.72 1.38
N SER A 35 -18.95 -5.12 0.90
CA SER A 35 -18.66 -6.52 0.58
C SER A 35 -18.41 -7.34 1.85
N ASP A 36 -18.75 -8.64 1.83
CA ASP A 36 -18.43 -9.57 2.91
C ASP A 36 -16.96 -9.39 3.32
N ASN A 37 -16.75 -8.84 4.52
CA ASN A 37 -15.43 -8.51 5.04
C ASN A 37 -14.55 -9.77 5.03
N LEU A 38 -13.70 -9.91 3.99
CA LEU A 38 -12.85 -11.10 3.82
C LEU A 38 -11.88 -11.25 4.99
N TYR A 39 -11.55 -10.14 5.64
CA TYR A 39 -10.71 -10.05 6.83
C TYR A 39 -11.49 -9.46 8.00
N LYS A 40 -11.26 -10.03 9.19
CA LYS A 40 -11.78 -9.49 10.45
C LYS A 40 -11.11 -8.15 10.76
N GLU A 41 -11.77 -7.31 11.54
CA GLU A 41 -11.20 -6.03 12.00
C GLU A 41 -9.85 -6.23 12.70
N SER A 42 -9.73 -7.28 13.52
CA SER A 42 -8.47 -7.64 14.19
C SER A 42 -7.33 -7.96 13.21
N GLU A 43 -7.63 -8.55 12.05
CA GLU A 43 -6.64 -8.87 11.03
C GLU A 43 -6.25 -7.62 10.23
N ARG A 44 -7.20 -6.69 10.04
CA ARG A 44 -6.93 -5.38 9.40
C ARG A 44 -6.04 -4.48 10.26
N ASP A 45 -6.09 -4.65 11.57
CA ASP A 45 -5.22 -3.93 12.51
C ASP A 45 -3.79 -4.46 12.56
N GLU A 46 -3.52 -5.65 12.02
CA GLU A 46 -2.17 -6.17 11.93
C GLU A 46 -1.30 -5.32 11.00
N PHE A 47 -0.06 -5.09 11.41
CA PHE A 47 0.88 -4.30 10.61
C PHE A 47 1.13 -4.90 9.22
N LEU A 48 1.11 -6.23 9.09
CA LEU A 48 1.27 -6.89 7.80
C LEU A 48 0.14 -6.52 6.82
N PHE A 49 -1.10 -6.46 7.31
CA PHE A 49 -2.24 -6.06 6.50
C PHE A 49 -2.13 -4.58 6.09
N ARG A 50 -1.79 -3.70 7.04
CA ARG A 50 -1.56 -2.28 6.75
C ARG A 50 -0.46 -2.08 5.72
N LEU A 51 0.65 -2.82 5.82
CA LEU A 51 1.73 -2.75 4.84
C LEU A 51 1.27 -3.18 3.44
N PHE A 52 0.49 -4.26 3.36
CA PHE A 52 -0.11 -4.72 2.11
C PHE A 52 -1.03 -3.66 1.49
N GLU A 53 -1.91 -3.08 2.31
CA GLU A 53 -2.81 -2.01 1.92
C GLU A 53 -2.03 -0.83 1.34
N HIS A 54 -0.97 -0.37 2.00
CA HIS A 54 -0.09 0.71 1.49
C HIS A 54 0.56 0.37 0.14
N CYS A 55 0.97 -0.89 -0.07
CA CYS A 55 1.48 -1.32 -1.36
C CYS A 55 0.39 -1.33 -2.45
N CYS A 56 -0.85 -1.66 -2.11
CA CYS A 56 -1.94 -1.82 -3.06
C CYS A 56 -2.69 -0.53 -3.42
N LEU A 57 -2.90 0.37 -2.45
CA LEU A 57 -3.59 1.66 -2.61
C LEU A 57 -2.89 2.57 -3.62
N GLY A 58 -1.57 2.42 -3.78
CA GLY A 58 -0.81 3.06 -4.84
C GLY A 58 -0.74 4.59 -4.73
N GLY A 59 -0.45 5.25 -5.86
CA GLY A 59 -0.37 6.70 -5.95
C GLY A 59 -1.42 7.29 -6.90
N MET A 60 -1.25 8.56 -7.25
CA MET A 60 -2.17 9.31 -8.13
C MET A 60 -2.34 8.69 -9.53
N TRP A 61 -1.36 7.91 -9.96
CA TRP A 61 -1.42 7.16 -11.21
C TRP A 61 -2.08 5.82 -10.93
N CYS A 62 -3.41 5.77 -11.09
CA CYS A 62 -4.25 4.58 -10.91
C CYS A 62 -3.94 3.50 -11.98
N GLN A 63 -2.72 2.95 -11.95
CA GLN A 63 -2.28 1.92 -12.86
C GLN A 63 -3.15 0.66 -12.68
N TYR A 64 -3.62 0.17 -13.82
CA TYR A 64 -4.41 -1.04 -13.89
C TYR A 64 -3.51 -2.28 -13.77
N GLU A 65 -3.93 -3.28 -12.98
CA GLU A 65 -3.05 -4.38 -12.58
C GLU A 65 -3.70 -5.76 -12.72
N ASP A 66 -3.29 -6.57 -13.70
CA ASP A 66 -3.51 -8.05 -13.85
C ASP A 66 -3.64 -8.90 -12.56
N SER A 67 -2.78 -8.62 -11.59
CA SER A 67 -2.37 -9.62 -10.61
C SER A 67 -2.06 -9.01 -9.26
N LEU A 68 -2.44 -9.72 -8.20
CA LEU A 68 -2.20 -9.35 -6.81
C LEU A 68 -0.88 -9.93 -6.27
N GLU A 69 -0.31 -10.94 -6.94
CA GLU A 69 0.95 -11.58 -6.53
C GLU A 69 2.12 -10.59 -6.42
N PRO A 70 2.39 -9.68 -7.37
CA PRO A 70 3.49 -8.73 -7.22
C PRO A 70 3.45 -7.95 -5.88
N TYR A 71 2.25 -7.58 -5.43
CA TYR A 71 2.05 -6.89 -4.15
C TYR A 71 2.28 -7.80 -2.94
N LEU A 72 1.80 -9.04 -2.96
CA LEU A 72 2.03 -10.00 -1.88
C LEU A 72 3.52 -10.32 -1.73
N THR A 73 4.19 -10.57 -2.84
CA THR A 73 5.62 -10.84 -2.87
C THR A 73 6.43 -9.67 -2.28
N VAL A 74 6.15 -8.45 -2.71
CA VAL A 74 6.83 -7.24 -2.19
C VAL A 74 6.51 -7.00 -0.72
N THR A 75 5.24 -7.11 -0.32
CA THR A 75 4.82 -6.94 1.08
C THR A 75 5.53 -7.95 2.00
N LYS A 76 5.58 -9.22 1.58
CA LYS A 76 6.25 -10.29 2.34
C LYS A 76 7.75 -10.02 2.47
N LEU A 77 8.39 -9.50 1.41
CA LEU A 77 9.81 -9.14 1.44
C LEU A 77 10.05 -7.95 2.37
N LEU A 78 9.24 -6.90 2.27
CA LEU A 78 9.33 -5.72 3.13
C LEU A 78 9.12 -6.09 4.60
N TYR A 79 8.09 -6.87 4.90
CA TYR A 79 7.82 -7.32 6.27
C TYR A 79 9.01 -8.05 6.88
N LYS A 80 9.61 -8.99 6.14
CA LYS A 80 10.80 -9.74 6.59
C LYS A 80 12.03 -8.87 6.81
N ASN A 81 12.18 -7.79 6.04
CA ASN A 81 13.32 -6.88 6.16
C ASN A 81 13.15 -5.89 7.32
N LEU A 82 11.92 -5.46 7.60
CA LEU A 82 11.63 -4.46 8.62
C LEU A 82 11.49 -5.09 10.02
N ILE A 83 10.87 -6.26 10.10
CA ILE A 83 10.43 -6.86 11.37
C ILE A 83 11.32 -8.04 11.77
N SER A 84 11.71 -8.02 13.03
CA SER A 84 12.38 -9.11 13.72
C SER A 84 11.38 -9.94 14.52
N VAL A 85 11.45 -11.26 14.31
CA VAL A 85 10.70 -12.25 15.07
C VAL A 85 11.66 -13.12 15.85
N VAL A 86 11.26 -13.50 17.07
CA VAL A 86 12.05 -14.36 17.96
C VAL A 86 11.18 -15.55 18.33
N LYS A 87 11.75 -16.76 18.26
CA LYS A 87 11.07 -17.95 18.76
C LYS A 87 11.15 -17.96 20.29
N CYS A 88 10.01 -18.08 20.96
CA CYS A 88 9.96 -18.23 22.41
C CYS A 88 10.30 -19.67 22.78
N ASP A 89 11.35 -19.88 23.56
CA ASP A 89 11.80 -21.23 23.95
C ASP A 89 10.78 -21.97 24.82
N VAL A 90 9.98 -21.22 25.59
CA VAL A 90 8.98 -21.79 26.52
C VAL A 90 7.71 -22.22 25.79
N THR A 91 7.22 -21.40 24.86
CA THR A 91 5.93 -21.65 24.17
C THR A 91 6.09 -22.22 22.77
N ASN A 92 7.33 -22.31 22.25
CA ASN A 92 7.65 -22.60 20.86
C ASN A 92 7.01 -21.67 19.81
N ASN A 93 6.31 -20.61 20.25
CA ASN A 93 5.63 -19.67 19.38
C ASN A 93 6.58 -18.57 18.89
N LEU A 94 6.31 -18.05 17.70
CA LEU A 94 7.01 -16.88 17.16
C LEU A 94 6.41 -15.62 17.76
N LEU A 95 7.26 -14.78 18.36
CA LEU A 95 6.89 -13.49 18.91
C LEU A 95 7.50 -12.37 18.07
N ILE A 96 6.70 -11.37 17.75
CA ILE A 96 7.17 -10.14 17.13
C ILE A 96 7.93 -9.36 18.19
N ARG A 97 9.23 -9.12 17.96
CA ARG A 97 10.09 -8.39 18.91
C ARG A 97 10.21 -6.91 18.58
N SER A 98 10.01 -6.57 17.31
CA SER A 98 10.01 -5.19 16.83
C SER A 98 8.85 -4.39 17.40
N GLN A 99 9.12 -3.14 17.76
CA GLN A 99 8.09 -2.19 18.18
C GLN A 99 7.78 -1.27 17.01
N ILE A 100 6.49 -1.09 16.71
CA ILE A 100 6.02 -0.35 15.53
C ILE A 100 5.13 0.79 16.02
N PHE A 101 5.50 2.01 15.64
CA PHE A 101 4.76 3.22 16.01
C PHE A 101 4.28 3.91 14.74
N LYS A 102 2.96 4.10 14.61
CA LYS A 102 2.41 5.05 13.63
C LYS A 102 2.60 6.44 14.22
N VAL A 103 3.37 7.30 13.56
CA VAL A 103 3.72 8.62 14.07
C VAL A 103 3.02 9.71 13.28
N SER A 104 2.58 10.74 14.00
CA SER A 104 2.16 12.02 13.45
C SER A 104 2.80 13.14 14.26
N ALA A 105 3.07 14.27 13.62
CA ALA A 105 3.61 15.46 14.23
C ALA A 105 2.71 16.66 13.92
N SER A 106 2.29 17.36 14.96
CA SER A 106 1.56 18.63 14.92
C SER A 106 2.36 19.68 15.68
N GLU A 107 2.14 20.96 15.36
CA GLU A 107 2.83 22.07 16.04
C GLU A 107 2.34 22.27 17.47
N GLN A 108 1.04 22.09 17.68
CA GLN A 108 0.40 22.09 18.99
C GLN A 108 -0.51 20.86 19.13
N GLU A 109 -0.79 20.48 20.37
CA GLU A 109 -1.74 19.41 20.66
C GLU A 109 -3.15 19.83 20.21
N GLY A 110 -3.75 19.06 19.29
CA GLY A 110 -5.04 19.39 18.66
C GLY A 110 -4.96 20.15 17.34
N ASP A 111 -3.76 20.56 16.89
CA ASP A 111 -3.57 21.12 15.54
C ASP A 111 -3.53 20.02 14.47
N VAL A 112 -3.79 20.41 13.21
CA VAL A 112 -3.69 19.54 12.04
C VAL A 112 -2.26 19.02 11.92
N ALA A 113 -2.11 17.71 11.78
CA ALA A 113 -0.79 17.11 11.62
C ALA A 113 -0.06 17.66 10.38
N LYS A 114 1.15 18.18 10.61
CA LYS A 114 2.06 18.67 9.56
C LYS A 114 2.82 17.51 8.91
N PHE A 115 2.97 16.40 9.61
CA PHE A 115 3.65 15.19 9.14
C PHE A 115 3.01 13.92 9.71
N PRO A 116 2.77 12.86 8.92
CA PRO A 116 2.59 12.94 7.47
C PRO A 116 1.45 13.93 7.16
N ARG A 117 1.57 14.68 6.06
CA ARG A 117 0.53 15.66 5.67
C ARG A 117 -0.80 14.93 5.47
N ASP A 118 -1.88 15.48 6.01
CA ASP A 118 -3.24 14.92 5.87
C ASP A 118 -3.29 13.42 6.25
N PRO A 119 -3.11 13.08 7.53
CA PRO A 119 -3.00 11.70 8.01
C PRO A 119 -4.32 10.90 7.91
N GLU A 120 -5.43 11.59 7.61
CA GLU A 120 -6.74 10.98 7.31
C GLU A 120 -6.76 10.30 5.94
N ARG A 121 -5.84 10.66 5.03
CA ARG A 121 -5.67 9.92 3.79
C ARG A 121 -4.95 8.61 4.07
N ASP A 122 -5.57 7.50 3.68
CA ASP A 122 -5.01 6.16 3.87
C ASP A 122 -3.61 6.00 3.28
N ASN A 123 -3.32 6.69 2.17
CA ASN A 123 -2.01 6.62 1.52
C ASN A 123 -0.94 7.44 2.26
N ASN A 124 -1.27 8.32 3.19
CA ASN A 124 -0.30 9.16 3.90
C ASN A 124 -0.01 8.58 5.28
N PHE A 125 1.22 8.11 5.47
CA PHE A 125 1.60 7.42 6.70
C PHE A 125 3.08 7.58 7.00
N ALA A 126 3.40 7.50 8.30
CA ALA A 126 4.75 7.40 8.79
C ALA A 126 4.79 6.35 9.90
N TYR A 127 5.67 5.37 9.73
CA TYR A 127 5.94 4.34 10.72
C TYR A 127 7.39 4.42 11.17
N VAL A 128 7.59 4.35 12.48
CA VAL A 128 8.90 4.16 13.12
C VAL A 128 8.94 2.74 13.67
N ILE A 129 9.91 1.96 13.21
CA ILE A 129 10.06 0.55 13.55
C ILE A 129 11.38 0.41 14.30
N VAL A 130 11.28 0.06 15.58
CA VAL A 130 12.42 -0.08 16.48
C VAL A 130 12.72 -1.55 16.69
N ASN A 131 13.94 -1.96 16.32
CA ASN A 131 14.46 -3.30 16.53
C ASN A 131 15.42 -3.30 17.73
N PRO A 132 14.95 -3.67 18.94
CA PRO A 132 15.75 -3.50 20.16
C PRO A 132 17.02 -4.37 20.17
N ASN A 133 16.97 -5.56 19.58
CA ASN A 133 18.10 -6.49 19.59
C ASN A 133 19.23 -6.04 18.64
N SER A 134 18.89 -5.54 17.45
CA SER A 134 19.88 -5.05 16.48
C SER A 134 20.27 -3.59 16.71
N LYS A 135 19.61 -2.89 17.64
CA LYS A 135 19.75 -1.43 17.88
C LYS A 135 19.54 -0.60 16.61
N GLN A 136 18.66 -1.09 15.73
CA GLN A 136 18.33 -0.43 14.46
C GLN A 136 16.95 0.21 14.55
N VAL A 137 16.82 1.35 13.90
CA VAL A 137 15.53 2.03 13.69
C VAL A 137 15.32 2.15 12.20
N ALA A 138 14.22 1.61 11.70
CA ALA A 138 13.78 1.78 10.32
C ALA A 138 12.59 2.73 10.30
N THR A 139 12.54 3.60 9.31
CA THR A 139 11.39 4.50 9.11
C THR A 139 10.78 4.19 7.76
N LEU A 140 9.46 4.00 7.72
CA LEU A 140 8.69 3.81 6.50
C LEU A 140 7.72 4.97 6.37
N VAL A 141 7.93 5.82 5.37
CA VAL A 141 7.14 7.04 5.17
C VAL A 141 6.63 7.08 3.74
N HIS A 142 5.37 7.43 3.59
CA HIS A 142 4.80 7.84 2.33
C HIS A 142 3.97 9.10 2.53
N GLN A 143 4.15 10.06 1.63
CA GLN A 143 3.37 11.30 1.61
C GLN A 143 3.06 11.66 0.17
N ALA A 144 1.78 11.60 -0.18
CA ALA A 144 1.25 12.01 -1.46
C ALA A 144 1.01 13.54 -1.47
N GLY A 145 1.60 14.22 -2.45
CA GLY A 145 1.39 15.65 -2.67
C GLY A 145 2.48 16.24 -3.55
N TRP A 146 2.13 17.20 -4.39
CA TRP A 146 3.10 18.03 -5.10
C TRP A 146 3.52 19.18 -4.18
N ASN A 147 4.78 19.60 -4.27
CA ASN A 147 5.27 20.82 -3.63
C ASN A 147 4.43 22.01 -4.12
N GLN A 148 3.41 22.40 -3.37
CA GLN A 148 3.04 23.80 -3.32
C GLN A 148 3.95 24.41 -2.28
N GLU A 149 4.99 25.09 -2.77
CA GLU A 149 5.66 26.12 -2.00
C GLU A 149 4.56 26.98 -1.38
N VAL A 150 4.55 27.02 -0.05
CA VAL A 150 3.77 28.01 0.68
C VAL A 150 4.46 29.32 0.34
N VAL A 151 3.90 30.05 -0.64
CA VAL A 151 4.24 31.45 -0.84
C VAL A 151 3.69 32.16 0.39
N GLU A 152 4.59 32.50 1.31
CA GLU A 152 4.35 33.48 2.38
C GLU A 152 4.02 34.86 1.79
#